data_AF-A0A3D2ICZ7-F1
#
_entry.id   AF-A0A3D2ICZ7-F1
#
_cell.length_a   1.000
_cell.length_b   1.000
_cell.length_c   1.000
_cell.angle_alpha   90.00
_cell.angle_beta   90.00
_cell.angle_gamma   90.00
#
_symmetry.space_group_name_H-M   'P 1'
#
loop_
_entity.id
_entity.type
_entity.pdbx_description
1 polymer ?
#
loop_
_entity_poly.entity_id
_entity_poly.type
_entity_poly.pdbx_seq_one_letter_code
_entity_poly.pdbx_strand_id
1 'polypeptide(L)'
;PPVTDYLVQLKELGLLDDDKLSAFQARQLHSSGVPVSYIQEVDNAGFLDDLDFVAISEFYNNDIPLSYLSEFEEAGFLDKVSFIGISEFYTNDVSMDYLRTLDQAGYLDDLSFVYITEYYKAGVTTTFLDDLKAKGLYEELSFIDIVEMYKDENN
;
A
#
# COMPACT_ATOMS: atom_id res chain seq x y z
N PRO A 1 21.18 -9.18 16.04
CA PRO A 1 21.39 -9.24 17.51
C PRO A 1 20.45 -10.29 18.13
N PRO A 2 20.76 -10.85 19.31
CA PRO A 2 19.75 -11.55 20.12
C PRO A 2 18.49 -10.69 20.31
N VAL A 3 17.32 -11.33 20.37
CA VAL A 3 16.03 -10.62 20.52
C VAL A 3 15.97 -9.79 21.81
N THR A 4 16.68 -10.21 22.86
CA THR A 4 16.78 -9.46 24.12
C THR A 4 17.47 -8.11 23.93
N ASP A 5 18.58 -8.08 23.20
CA ASP A 5 19.35 -6.86 22.94
C ASP A 5 18.58 -5.92 22.01
N TYR A 6 17.78 -6.49 21.11
CA TYR A 6 16.85 -5.75 20.25
C TYR A 6 15.75 -5.05 21.07
N LEU A 7 15.13 -5.76 22.01
CA LEU A 7 14.12 -5.18 22.91
C LEU A 7 14.72 -4.13 23.85
N VAL A 8 15.97 -4.30 24.30
CA VAL A 8 16.67 -3.26 25.09
C VAL A 8 16.85 -1.98 24.29
N GLN A 9 17.30 -2.08 23.04
CA GLN A 9 17.46 -0.91 22.16
C GLN A 9 16.12 -0.19 21.92
N LEU A 10 15.05 -0.94 21.62
CA LEU A 10 13.71 -0.35 21.47
C LEU A 10 13.24 0.36 22.74
N LYS A 11 13.49 -0.24 23.92
CA LYS A 11 13.16 0.36 25.21
C LYS A 11 13.94 1.66 25.47
N GLU A 12 15.24 1.67 25.19
CA GLU A 12 16.08 2.87 25.37
C GLU A 12 15.65 4.03 24.47
N LEU A 13 15.04 3.72 23.33
CA LEU A 13 14.43 4.69 22.41
C LEU A 13 12.99 5.10 22.80
N GLY A 14 12.41 4.51 23.84
CA GLY A 14 11.01 4.74 24.22
C GLY A 14 9.99 4.13 23.25
N LEU A 15 10.42 3.28 22.32
CA LEU A 15 9.56 2.66 21.31
C LEU A 15 8.68 1.52 21.88
N LEU A 16 8.94 1.10 23.12
CA LEU A 16 8.08 0.17 23.86
C LEU A 16 7.22 0.87 24.92
N ASP A 17 7.38 2.18 25.08
CA ASP A 17 6.61 2.97 26.04
C ASP A 17 5.25 3.33 25.44
N ASP A 18 4.27 3.63 26.29
CA ASP A 18 2.90 4.04 25.92
C ASP A 18 2.22 3.13 24.86
N ASP A 19 2.59 1.85 24.85
CA ASP A 19 2.10 0.83 23.92
C ASP A 19 2.38 1.11 22.42
N LYS A 20 3.34 1.99 22.08
CA LYS A 20 3.79 2.24 20.69
C LYS A 20 4.11 0.95 19.93
N LEU A 21 4.92 0.08 20.53
CA LEU A 21 5.10 -1.30 20.09
C LEU A 21 4.98 -2.23 21.27
N SER A 22 4.09 -3.22 21.15
CA SER A 22 4.07 -4.33 22.09
C SER A 22 5.34 -5.18 21.97
N ALA A 23 5.73 -5.83 23.06
CA ALA A 23 6.82 -6.81 23.03
C ALA A 23 6.56 -7.96 22.03
N PHE A 24 5.30 -8.28 21.72
CA PHE A 24 4.97 -9.26 20.68
C PHE A 24 5.33 -8.73 19.29
N GLN A 25 4.84 -7.54 18.92
CA GLN A 25 5.14 -6.89 17.64
C GLN A 25 6.64 -6.71 17.44
N ALA A 26 7.35 -6.21 18.45
CA ALA A 26 8.81 -6.05 18.41
C ALA A 26 9.55 -7.38 18.11
N ARG A 27 9.08 -8.51 18.66
CA ARG A 27 9.65 -9.83 18.34
C ARG A 27 9.31 -10.28 16.91
N GLN A 28 8.13 -9.93 16.39
CA GLN A 28 7.78 -10.23 15.01
C GLN A 28 8.67 -9.43 14.04
N LEU A 29 8.84 -8.12 14.27
CA LEU A 29 9.74 -7.26 13.50
C LEU A 29 11.18 -7.77 13.52
N HIS A 30 11.67 -8.17 14.69
CA HIS A 30 12.99 -8.81 14.83
C HIS A 30 13.10 -10.10 14.00
N SER A 31 12.08 -10.95 14.03
CA SER A 31 12.04 -12.19 13.25
C SER A 31 11.96 -11.95 11.74
N SER A 32 11.33 -10.85 11.32
CA SER A 32 11.29 -10.40 9.92
C SER A 32 12.59 -9.73 9.48
N GLY A 33 13.56 -9.54 10.38
CA GLY A 33 14.85 -8.92 10.06
C GLY A 33 14.84 -7.39 10.09
N VAL A 34 13.75 -6.75 10.52
CA VAL A 34 13.63 -5.30 10.56
C VAL A 34 14.58 -4.71 11.63
N PRO A 35 15.52 -3.83 11.27
CA PRO A 35 16.46 -3.24 12.21
C PRO A 35 15.78 -2.16 13.06
N VAL A 36 16.28 -1.94 14.29
CA VAL A 36 15.79 -0.88 15.19
C VAL A 36 15.86 0.51 14.54
N SER A 37 16.91 0.77 13.75
CA SER A 37 17.07 2.04 13.03
C SER A 37 15.91 2.33 12.08
N TYR A 38 15.41 1.31 11.38
CA TYR A 38 14.27 1.47 10.49
C TYR A 38 12.97 1.73 11.26
N ILE A 39 12.76 1.06 12.40
CA ILE A 39 11.60 1.35 13.27
C ILE A 39 11.65 2.80 13.76
N GLN A 40 12.85 3.29 14.09
CA GLN A 40 13.03 4.69 14.46
C GLN A 40 12.78 5.66 13.29
N GLU A 41 13.13 5.28 12.06
CA GLU A 41 12.77 6.05 10.86
C GLU A 41 11.24 6.12 10.68
N VAL A 42 10.53 5.01 10.90
CA VAL A 42 9.05 4.96 10.86
C VAL A 42 8.43 5.86 11.93
N ASP A 43 8.94 5.83 13.18
CA ASP A 43 8.49 6.73 14.27
C ASP A 43 8.75 8.20 13.95
N ASN A 44 9.94 8.52 13.43
CA ASN A 44 10.30 9.90 13.06
C ASN A 44 9.46 10.43 11.89
N ALA A 45 9.02 9.53 10.99
CA ALA A 45 8.11 9.87 9.90
C ALA A 45 6.64 10.02 10.37
N GLY A 46 6.33 9.65 11.62
CA GLY A 46 5.00 9.75 12.20
C GLY A 46 4.07 8.58 11.91
N PHE A 47 4.56 7.53 11.24
CA PHE A 47 3.72 6.40 10.79
C PHE A 47 3.72 5.20 11.74
N LEU A 48 4.44 5.25 12.87
CA LEU A 48 4.56 4.09 13.75
C LEU A 48 3.23 3.70 14.39
N ASP A 49 2.36 4.67 14.69
CA ASP A 49 1.05 4.43 15.28
C ASP A 49 0.01 3.97 14.23
N ASP A 50 0.25 4.25 12.94
CA ASP A 50 -0.65 3.89 11.83
C ASP A 50 -0.33 2.51 11.23
N LEU A 51 0.96 2.13 11.23
CA LEU A 51 1.43 0.89 10.64
C LEU A 51 1.46 -0.25 11.64
N ASP A 52 0.81 -1.37 11.31
CA ASP A 52 1.03 -2.61 12.04
C ASP A 52 2.40 -3.23 11.72
N PHE A 53 2.80 -4.22 12.52
CA PHE A 53 4.11 -4.86 12.35
C PHE A 53 4.23 -5.63 11.02
N VAL A 54 3.11 -6.03 10.40
CA VAL A 54 3.10 -6.70 9.10
C VAL A 54 3.44 -5.67 8.03
N ALA A 55 2.79 -4.51 8.03
CA ALA A 55 3.05 -3.41 7.12
C ALA A 55 4.50 -2.89 7.26
N ILE A 56 5.00 -2.68 8.49
CA ILE A 56 6.40 -2.27 8.71
C ILE A 56 7.37 -3.31 8.13
N SER A 57 7.11 -4.60 8.34
CA SER A 57 7.95 -5.67 7.79
C SER A 57 7.91 -5.68 6.26
N GLU A 58 6.73 -5.49 5.67
CA GLU A 58 6.50 -5.47 4.23
C GLU A 58 7.25 -4.31 3.56
N PHE A 59 7.13 -3.11 4.12
CA PHE A 59 7.80 -1.92 3.59
C PHE A 59 9.32 -2.05 3.67
N TYR A 60 9.83 -2.58 4.79
CA TYR A 60 11.25 -2.85 4.94
C TYR A 60 11.75 -3.89 3.92
N ASN A 61 11.06 -5.02 3.78
CA ASN A 61 11.53 -6.14 2.96
C ASN A 61 11.43 -5.89 1.46
N ASN A 62 10.54 -4.98 1.03
CA ASN A 62 10.38 -4.59 -0.37
C ASN A 62 11.06 -3.25 -0.69
N ASP A 63 11.91 -2.72 0.20
CA ASP A 63 12.61 -1.45 0.03
C ASP A 63 11.65 -0.28 -0.34
N ILE A 64 10.47 -0.27 0.26
CA ILE A 64 9.46 0.77 0.04
C ILE A 64 9.85 2.00 0.87
N PRO A 65 10.12 3.15 0.23
CA PRO A 65 10.53 4.34 0.96
C PRO A 65 9.33 4.94 1.71
N LEU A 66 9.56 5.43 2.93
CA LEU A 66 8.52 6.12 3.71
C LEU A 66 7.99 7.38 3.01
N SER A 67 8.78 7.98 2.11
CA SER A 67 8.31 9.09 1.27
C SER A 67 7.19 8.67 0.33
N TYR A 68 7.15 7.41 -0.13
CA TYR A 68 6.02 6.90 -0.92
C TYR A 68 4.76 6.87 -0.07
N LEU A 69 4.86 6.53 1.22
CA LEU A 69 3.73 6.60 2.14
C LEU A 69 3.25 8.04 2.36
N SER A 70 4.18 8.99 2.49
CA SER A 70 3.85 10.41 2.55
C SER A 70 3.10 10.89 1.30
N GLU A 71 3.40 10.38 0.10
CA GLU A 71 2.63 10.71 -1.10
C GLU A 71 1.17 10.22 -1.01
N PHE A 72 0.90 9.07 -0.39
CA PHE A 72 -0.47 8.61 -0.13
C PHE A 72 -1.17 9.46 0.92
N GLU A 73 -0.46 9.89 1.97
CA GLU A 73 -0.99 10.83 2.97
C GLU A 73 -1.39 12.16 2.32
N GLU A 74 -0.49 12.76 1.54
CA GLU A 74 -0.73 14.02 0.82
C GLU A 74 -1.88 13.93 -0.18
N ALA A 75 -2.04 12.76 -0.81
CA ALA A 75 -3.16 12.49 -1.72
C ALA A 75 -4.49 12.21 -0.98
N GLY A 76 -4.46 12.01 0.35
CA GLY A 76 -5.63 11.62 1.14
C GLY A 76 -6.07 10.16 0.88
N PHE A 77 -5.13 9.28 0.54
CA PHE A 77 -5.38 7.90 0.14
C PHE A 77 -5.13 6.86 1.25
N LEU A 78 -4.57 7.26 2.40
CA LEU A 78 -4.29 6.33 3.51
C LEU A 78 -5.54 5.62 4.03
N ASP A 79 -6.68 6.31 4.07
CA ASP A 79 -7.97 5.72 4.48
C ASP A 79 -8.67 4.93 3.36
N LYS A 80 -8.19 5.06 2.12
CA LYS A 80 -8.79 4.45 0.91
C LYS A 80 -8.09 3.16 0.52
N VAL A 81 -6.78 3.10 0.74
CA VAL A 81 -5.91 2.01 0.31
C VAL A 81 -5.22 1.40 1.52
N SER A 82 -5.45 0.12 1.76
CA SER A 82 -4.71 -0.62 2.80
C SER A 82 -3.20 -0.62 2.53
N PHE A 83 -2.36 -0.69 3.57
CA PHE A 83 -0.90 -0.73 3.40
C PHE A 83 -0.39 -1.90 2.56
N ILE A 84 -1.10 -3.04 2.54
CA ILE A 84 -0.80 -4.15 1.62
C ILE A 84 -1.04 -3.71 0.16
N GLY A 85 -2.12 -2.98 -0.10
CA GLY A 85 -2.38 -2.39 -1.42
C GLY A 85 -1.35 -1.36 -1.83
N ILE A 86 -0.88 -0.52 -0.89
CA ILE A 86 0.22 0.43 -1.14
C ILE A 86 1.50 -0.33 -1.53
N SER A 87 1.82 -1.42 -0.82
CA SER A 87 2.95 -2.30 -1.19
C SER A 87 2.81 -2.87 -2.59
N GLU A 88 1.63 -3.42 -2.91
CA GLU A 88 1.34 -3.97 -4.24
C GLU A 88 1.55 -2.92 -5.34
N PHE A 89 1.08 -1.70 -5.12
CA PHE A 89 1.23 -0.60 -6.07
C PHE A 89 2.70 -0.24 -6.30
N TYR A 90 3.50 -0.15 -5.23
CA TYR A 90 4.93 0.12 -5.35
C TYR A 90 5.64 -0.99 -6.14
N THR A 91 5.44 -2.25 -5.77
CA THR A 91 6.12 -3.40 -6.39
C THR A 91 5.72 -3.62 -7.84
N ASN A 92 4.56 -3.13 -8.26
CA ASN A 92 4.08 -3.22 -9.64
C ASN A 92 4.16 -1.88 -10.41
N ASP A 93 4.92 -0.91 -9.89
CA ASP A 93 5.15 0.40 -10.51
C ASP A 93 3.85 1.16 -10.85
N VAL A 94 2.78 0.96 -10.09
CA VAL A 94 1.51 1.68 -10.26
C VAL A 94 1.73 3.14 -9.88
N SER A 95 1.55 4.03 -10.85
CA SER A 95 1.86 5.45 -10.65
C SER A 95 0.82 6.16 -9.81
N MET A 96 1.28 7.12 -9.00
CA MET A 96 0.38 7.98 -8.20
C MET A 96 -0.60 8.76 -9.09
N ASP A 97 -0.22 9.12 -10.31
CA ASP A 97 -1.09 9.80 -11.26
C ASP A 97 -2.24 8.90 -11.76
N TYR A 98 -1.99 7.61 -11.92
CA TYR A 98 -3.03 6.64 -12.24
C TYR A 98 -4.03 6.52 -11.08
N LEU A 99 -3.54 6.41 -9.84
CA LEU A 99 -4.37 6.36 -8.64
C LEU A 99 -5.22 7.64 -8.48
N ARG A 100 -4.65 8.83 -8.72
CA ARG A 100 -5.39 10.10 -8.74
C ARG A 100 -6.47 10.13 -9.81
N THR A 101 -6.21 9.57 -10.98
CA THR A 101 -7.19 9.50 -12.06
C THR A 101 -8.35 8.59 -11.68
N LEU A 102 -8.07 7.43 -11.08
CA LEU A 102 -9.08 6.53 -10.53
C LEU A 102 -9.90 7.20 -9.42
N ASP A 103 -9.26 7.92 -8.51
CA ASP A 103 -9.93 8.62 -7.42
C ASP A 103 -10.90 9.70 -7.93
N GLN A 104 -10.44 10.54 -8.86
CA GLN A 104 -11.26 11.59 -9.47
C GLN A 104 -12.49 11.05 -10.20
N ALA A 105 -12.37 9.86 -10.79
CA ALA A 105 -13.46 9.18 -11.47
C ALA A 105 -14.29 8.29 -10.52
N GLY A 106 -13.95 8.24 -9.23
CA GLY A 106 -14.69 7.49 -8.21
C GLY A 106 -14.48 5.98 -8.23
N TYR A 107 -13.35 5.50 -8.77
CA TYR A 107 -13.03 4.06 -8.81
C TYR A 107 -12.07 3.61 -7.71
N LEU A 108 -11.30 4.52 -7.10
CA LEU A 108 -10.25 4.14 -6.15
C LEU A 108 -10.81 3.42 -4.91
N ASP A 109 -11.97 3.88 -4.40
CA ASP A 109 -12.62 3.32 -3.22
C ASP A 109 -13.36 1.99 -3.51
N ASP A 110 -13.74 1.77 -4.77
CA ASP A 110 -14.57 0.63 -5.18
C ASP A 110 -13.74 -0.56 -5.65
N LEU A 111 -12.57 -0.31 -6.23
CA LEU A 111 -11.72 -1.35 -6.80
C LEU A 111 -10.78 -1.93 -5.74
N SER A 112 -10.62 -3.26 -5.76
CA SER A 112 -9.54 -3.89 -5.00
C SER A 112 -8.17 -3.47 -5.56
N PHE A 113 -7.14 -3.41 -4.71
CA PHE A 113 -5.77 -3.12 -5.14
C PHE A 113 -5.26 -4.10 -6.22
N VAL A 114 -5.70 -5.36 -6.17
CA VAL A 114 -5.37 -6.36 -7.21
C VAL A 114 -5.94 -5.93 -8.57
N TYR A 115 -7.17 -5.44 -8.61
CA TYR A 115 -7.81 -4.99 -9.85
C TYR A 115 -7.16 -3.73 -10.39
N ILE A 116 -6.83 -2.78 -9.51
CA ILE A 116 -6.13 -1.54 -9.88
C ILE A 116 -4.78 -1.87 -10.53
N THR A 117 -3.98 -2.75 -9.92
CA THR A 117 -2.68 -3.17 -10.45
C THR A 117 -2.81 -3.83 -11.82
N GLU A 118 -3.77 -4.72 -11.99
CA GLU A 118 -3.94 -5.43 -13.26
C GLU A 118 -4.54 -4.52 -14.36
N TYR A 119 -5.44 -3.60 -14.02
CA TYR A 119 -5.88 -2.54 -14.93
C TYR A 119 -4.72 -1.65 -15.36
N TYR A 120 -3.86 -1.25 -14.42
CA TYR A 120 -2.67 -0.48 -14.73
C TYR A 120 -1.74 -1.21 -15.71
N LYS A 121 -1.42 -2.49 -15.45
CA LYS A 121 -0.60 -3.33 -16.34
C LYS A 121 -1.19 -3.49 -17.74
N ALA A 122 -2.52 -3.61 -17.83
CA ALA A 122 -3.24 -3.71 -19.09
C ALA A 122 -3.40 -2.35 -19.81
N GLY A 123 -3.12 -1.24 -19.14
CA GLY A 123 -3.32 0.11 -19.64
C GLY A 123 -4.78 0.59 -19.60
N VAL A 124 -5.66 -0.08 -18.86
CA VAL A 124 -7.08 0.26 -18.75
C VAL A 124 -7.23 1.66 -18.16
N THR A 125 -7.95 2.54 -18.87
CA THR A 125 -8.16 3.93 -18.49
C THR A 125 -9.54 4.16 -17.87
N THR A 126 -9.71 5.19 -17.04
CA THR A 126 -11.03 5.59 -16.53
C THR A 126 -11.99 5.96 -17.64
N THR A 127 -11.51 6.55 -18.74
CA THR A 127 -12.33 6.81 -19.94
C THR A 127 -12.98 5.54 -20.49
N PHE A 128 -12.24 4.42 -20.52
CA PHE A 128 -12.78 3.14 -20.95
C PHE A 128 -13.83 2.60 -19.96
N LEU A 129 -13.54 2.66 -18.66
CA LEU A 129 -14.49 2.24 -17.62
C LEU A 129 -15.78 3.08 -17.64
N ASP A 130 -15.67 4.38 -17.84
CA ASP A 130 -16.80 5.30 -17.93
C ASP A 130 -17.66 5.03 -19.17
N ASP A 131 -17.04 4.69 -20.30
CA ASP A 131 -17.75 4.27 -21.51
C ASP A 131 -18.51 2.94 -21.30
N LEU A 132 -17.90 1.97 -20.60
CA LEU A 132 -18.59 0.75 -20.18
C LEU A 132 -19.78 1.05 -19.25
N LYS A 133 -19.62 1.96 -18.27
CA LYS A 133 -20.72 2.40 -17.40
C LYS A 133 -21.84 3.07 -18.19
N ALA A 134 -21.51 3.97 -19.12
CA ALA A 134 -22.48 4.66 -19.96
C ALA A 134 -23.28 3.71 -20.87
N LYS A 135 -22.64 2.61 -21.30
CA LYS A 135 -23.27 1.53 -22.08
C LYS A 135 -24.04 0.52 -21.21
N GLY A 136 -23.97 0.65 -19.87
CA GLY A 136 -24.58 -0.30 -18.94
C GLY A 136 -23.89 -1.67 -18.90
N LEU A 137 -22.62 -1.74 -19.31
CA LEU A 137 -21.85 -2.99 -19.37
C LEU A 137 -20.92 -3.18 -18.17
N TYR A 138 -20.53 -2.10 -17.48
CA TYR A 138 -19.56 -2.18 -16.38
C TYR A 138 -19.95 -3.18 -15.29
N GLU A 139 -21.23 -3.19 -14.89
CA GLU A 139 -21.74 -4.09 -13.85
C GLU A 139 -21.98 -5.54 -14.33
N GLU A 140 -22.01 -5.75 -15.66
CA GLU A 140 -22.28 -7.05 -16.28
C GLU A 140 -21.00 -7.83 -16.59
N LEU A 141 -19.87 -7.12 -16.67
CA LEU A 141 -18.58 -7.68 -17.04
C LEU A 141 -17.79 -8.06 -15.80
N SER A 142 -17.12 -9.21 -15.85
CA SER A 142 -16.11 -9.51 -14.84
C SER A 142 -14.90 -8.62 -15.04
N PHE A 143 -14.10 -8.48 -13.98
CA PHE A 143 -12.80 -7.81 -14.04
C PHE A 143 -11.93 -8.32 -15.21
N ILE A 144 -11.90 -9.65 -15.42
CA ILE A 144 -11.11 -10.27 -16.50
C ILE A 144 -11.66 -9.85 -17.87
N ASP A 145 -12.99 -9.83 -18.03
CA ASP A 145 -13.61 -9.43 -19.29
C ASP A 145 -13.28 -7.97 -19.63
N ILE A 146 -13.28 -7.06 -18.63
CA ILE A 146 -12.90 -5.66 -18.84
C ILE A 146 -11.45 -5.54 -19.34
N VAL A 147 -10.52 -6.29 -18.75
CA VAL A 147 -9.11 -6.31 -19.18
C VAL A 147 -8.96 -6.84 -20.61
N GLU A 148 -9.58 -7.98 -20.92
CA GLU A 148 -9.47 -8.59 -22.25
C GLU A 148 -10.15 -7.74 -23.33
N MET A 149 -11.31 -7.15 -23.04
CA MET A 149 -11.96 -6.21 -23.96
C MET A 149 -11.08 -4.99 -24.25
N TYR A 150 -10.42 -4.43 -23.24
CA TYR A 150 -9.51 -3.30 -23.45
C TYR A 150 -8.34 -3.69 -24.37
N LYS A 151 -7.76 -4.88 -24.17
CA LYS A 151 -6.71 -5.40 -25.04
C LYS A 151 -7.21 -5.59 -26.47
N ASP A 152 -8.39 -6.17 -26.66
CA ASP A 152 -8.99 -6.42 -27.98
C ASP A 152 -9.25 -5.11 -28.76
N GLU A 153 -9.57 -4.01 -28.08
CA GLU A 153 -9.79 -2.69 -28.71
C GLU A 153 -8.48 -1.93 -29.05
N ASN A 154 -7.36 -2.30 -28.43
CA ASN A 154 -6.08 -1.57 -28.52
C ASN A 154 -4.93 -2.39 -29.13
N ASN A 155 -5.21 -3.61 -29.60
CA ASN A 155 -4.31 -4.49 -30.37
C ASN A 155 -4.57 -4.38 -31.87
#